data_AF-A0A656GF68-F1
#
_entry.id   AF-A0A656GF68-F1
#
_cell.length_a   1.000
_cell.length_b   1.000
_cell.length_c   1.000
_cell.angle_alpha   90.00
_cell.angle_beta   90.00
_cell.angle_gamma   90.00
#
_symmetry.space_group_name_H-M   'P 1'
#
loop_
_entity.id
_entity.type
_entity.pdbx_description
1 polymer ?
#
loop_
_entity_poly.entity_id
_entity_poly.type
_entity_poly.pdbx_seq_one_letter_code
_entity_poly.pdbx_strand_id
1 'polypeptide(L)'
;MILHTNDYLEYYLTLVGWLINSGIWNMIEDSGLFAAPFAAIVISEWLRARGEGADEGNKGVLSLARVENRFYTAILVIILACMPLVNVSIDTIQFDRSRSDQCQYSIPNPADTGWETSFSTLNGKSATVPVWWLFVHAMSKAATAASVAAIPCGVDLQQVRMDVNKAR
;
A
#
# COMPACT_ATOMS: atom_id res chain seq x y z
N MET A 1 0.38 12.55 4.27
CA MET A 1 0.07 11.73 3.07
C MET A 1 -1.20 10.97 3.37
N ILE A 2 -2.17 11.00 2.45
CA ILE A 2 -3.54 10.53 2.67
C ILE A 2 -3.76 9.33 1.75
N LEU A 3 -4.42 8.28 2.28
CA LEU A 3 -4.86 7.13 1.49
C LEU A 3 -6.26 7.43 0.96
N HIS A 4 -6.46 7.25 -0.35
CA HIS A 4 -7.76 7.42 -0.98
C HIS A 4 -8.45 6.07 -1.20
N THR A 5 -9.76 6.02 -1.01
CA THR A 5 -10.62 4.87 -1.34
C THR A 5 -11.85 5.34 -2.11
N ASN A 6 -12.39 4.47 -2.97
CA ASN A 6 -13.53 4.80 -3.84
C ASN A 6 -14.79 4.02 -3.46
N ASP A 7 -14.64 2.98 -2.63
CA ASP A 7 -15.75 2.15 -2.14
C ASP A 7 -15.77 2.11 -0.61
N TYR A 8 -16.96 1.94 -0.03
CA TYR A 8 -17.15 1.89 1.42
C TYR A 8 -16.52 0.62 2.02
N LEU A 9 -16.51 -0.50 1.30
CA LEU A 9 -15.86 -1.73 1.76
C LEU A 9 -14.34 -1.59 1.77
N GLU A 10 -13.80 -0.97 0.71
CA GLU A 10 -12.37 -0.67 0.57
C GLU A 10 -11.87 0.21 1.73
N TYR A 11 -12.66 1.19 2.15
CA TYR A 11 -12.35 2.06 3.28
C TYR A 11 -12.02 1.27 4.56
N TYR A 12 -12.83 0.28 4.93
CA TYR A 12 -12.58 -0.54 6.12
C TYR A 12 -11.49 -1.61 5.87
N LEU A 13 -11.54 -2.29 4.73
CA LEU A 13 -10.60 -3.38 4.44
C LEU A 13 -9.16 -2.92 4.24
N THR A 14 -8.95 -1.71 3.71
CA THR A 14 -7.59 -1.14 3.59
C THR A 14 -6.96 -0.98 4.96
N LEU A 15 -7.70 -0.46 5.96
CA LEU A 15 -7.21 -0.36 7.32
C LEU A 15 -6.95 -1.73 7.95
N VAL A 16 -7.87 -2.69 7.79
CA VAL A 16 -7.68 -4.07 8.27
C VAL A 16 -6.39 -4.67 7.70
N GLY A 17 -6.16 -4.53 6.39
CA GLY A 17 -4.96 -5.03 5.73
C GLY A 17 -3.67 -4.44 6.31
N TRP A 18 -3.66 -3.13 6.57
CA TRP A 18 -2.51 -2.46 7.20
C TRP A 18 -2.32 -2.86 8.67
N LEU A 19 -3.39 -3.13 9.40
CA LEU A 19 -3.33 -3.58 10.78
C LEU A 19 -2.71 -4.98 10.87
N ILE A 20 -3.11 -5.89 9.97
CA ILE A 20 -2.49 -7.21 9.83
C ILE A 20 -1.01 -7.06 9.46
N ASN A 21 -0.68 -6.22 8.48
CA ASN A 21 0.71 -6.00 8.07
C ASN A 21 1.57 -5.44 9.20
N SER A 22 1.05 -4.50 9.99
CA SER A 22 1.75 -3.98 11.18
C SER A 22 2.02 -5.10 12.19
N GLY A 23 1.06 -6.01 12.39
CA GLY A 23 1.26 -7.20 13.24
C GLY A 23 2.34 -8.15 12.71
N ILE A 24 2.37 -8.39 11.39
CA ILE A 24 3.41 -9.21 10.75
C ILE A 24 4.78 -8.55 10.89
N TRP A 25 4.87 -7.23 10.68
CA TRP A 25 6.13 -6.50 10.84
C TRP A 25 6.66 -6.58 12.27
N ASN A 26 5.82 -6.37 13.27
CA ASN A 26 6.21 -6.49 14.68
C ASN A 26 6.73 -7.91 14.98
N MET A 27 6.09 -8.95 14.44
CA MET A 27 6.59 -10.32 14.57
C MET A 27 7.98 -10.51 13.93
N ILE A 28 8.22 -9.92 12.76
CA ILE A 28 9.52 -9.96 12.06
C ILE A 28 10.60 -9.23 12.87
N GLU A 29 10.25 -8.11 13.49
CA GLU A 29 11.13 -7.33 14.35
C GLU A 29 11.49 -8.10 15.62
N ASP A 30 10.49 -8.60 16.34
CA ASP A 30 10.66 -9.36 17.60
C ASP A 30 11.45 -10.67 17.38
N SER A 31 11.24 -11.33 16.25
CA SER A 31 11.97 -12.56 15.90
C SER A 31 13.38 -12.31 15.36
N GLY A 32 13.73 -11.05 15.04
CA GLY A 32 14.99 -10.72 14.37
C GLY A 32 15.07 -11.20 12.92
N LEU A 33 13.96 -11.63 12.32
CA LEU A 33 13.94 -12.17 10.95
C LEU A 33 14.32 -11.13 9.90
N PHE A 34 14.23 -9.83 10.23
CA PHE A 34 14.74 -8.75 9.38
C PHE A 34 16.25 -8.89 9.07
N ALA A 35 17.02 -9.59 9.90
CA ALA A 35 18.44 -9.84 9.71
C ALA A 35 18.74 -10.95 8.68
N ALA A 36 17.77 -11.80 8.38
CA ALA A 36 17.91 -12.92 7.44
C ALA A 36 18.44 -12.53 6.05
N PRO A 37 17.92 -11.48 5.35
CA PRO A 37 18.46 -11.07 4.06
C PRO A 37 19.93 -10.65 4.13
N PHE A 38 20.36 -10.02 5.23
CA PHE A 38 21.75 -9.63 5.42
C PHE A 38 22.67 -10.84 5.60
N ALA A 39 22.24 -11.81 6.41
CA ALA A 39 22.96 -13.06 6.57
C ALA A 39 23.08 -13.81 5.22
N ALA A 40 21.99 -13.84 4.43
CA ALA A 40 22.00 -14.45 3.11
C ALA A 40 23.00 -13.76 2.16
N ILE A 41 23.10 -12.43 2.17
CA ILE A 41 24.10 -11.70 1.36
C ILE A 41 25.53 -12.11 1.76
N VAL A 42 25.84 -12.12 3.06
CA VAL A 42 27.17 -12.49 3.56
C VAL A 42 27.53 -13.93 3.20
N ILE A 43 26.61 -14.88 3.45
CA ILE A 43 26.85 -16.30 3.14
C ILE A 43 27.00 -16.51 1.63
N SER A 44 26.16 -15.87 0.81
CA SER A 44 26.24 -15.98 -0.65
C SER A 44 27.57 -15.51 -1.19
N GLU A 45 28.11 -14.42 -0.66
CA GLU A 45 29.38 -13.87 -1.10
C GLU A 45 30.57 -14.67 -0.55
N TRP A 46 30.45 -15.19 0.67
CA TRP A 46 31.45 -16.08 1.25
C TRP A 46 31.61 -17.39 0.45
N LEU A 47 30.49 -18.01 0.05
CA LEU A 47 30.50 -19.20 -0.80
C LEU A 47 31.08 -18.89 -2.18
N ARG A 48 30.77 -17.73 -2.74
CA ARG A 48 31.28 -17.29 -4.04
C ARG A 48 32.79 -17.06 -4.00
N ALA A 49 33.30 -16.37 -2.99
CA ALA A 49 34.73 -16.13 -2.81
C ALA A 49 35.56 -17.43 -2.66
N ARG A 50 34.95 -18.50 -2.14
CA ARG A 50 35.57 -19.85 -2.05
C ARG A 50 35.61 -20.59 -3.39
N GLY A 51 34.69 -20.30 -4.31
CA GLY A 51 34.64 -20.88 -5.64
C GLY A 51 35.51 -20.15 -6.68
N GLU A 52 35.91 -18.91 -6.41
CA GLU A 52 36.74 -18.10 -7.30
C GLU A 52 38.20 -18.61 -7.32
N GLY A 53 38.80 -18.73 -8.51
CA GLY A 53 40.18 -19.22 -8.74
C GLY A 53 41.26 -18.24 -8.29
N ALA A 54 42.54 -18.62 -8.38
CA ALA A 54 43.67 -17.76 -7.96
C ALA A 54 43.87 -16.50 -8.85
N ASP A 55 43.15 -16.42 -9.97
CA ASP A 55 43.28 -15.39 -11.01
C ASP A 55 42.56 -14.06 -10.70
N GLU A 56 41.77 -13.99 -9.64
CA GLU A 56 40.95 -12.81 -9.29
C GLU A 56 41.70 -11.75 -8.45
N GLY A 57 43.00 -11.93 -8.19
CA GLY A 57 43.78 -11.00 -7.38
C GLY A 57 43.38 -10.97 -5.90
N ASN A 58 43.34 -9.78 -5.26
CA ASN A 58 43.00 -9.66 -3.84
C ASN A 58 41.50 -9.86 -3.58
N LYS A 59 41.11 -11.12 -3.38
CA LYS A 59 39.73 -11.57 -3.13
C LYS A 59 39.05 -10.88 -1.96
N GLY A 60 39.81 -10.44 -0.95
CA GLY A 60 39.26 -9.79 0.23
C GLY A 60 38.67 -8.41 -0.07
N VAL A 61 39.39 -7.58 -0.84
CA VAL A 61 38.94 -6.21 -1.15
C VAL A 61 37.77 -6.23 -2.15
N LEU A 62 37.82 -7.15 -3.13
CA LEU A 62 36.75 -7.26 -4.14
C LEU A 62 35.44 -7.80 -3.53
N SER A 63 35.53 -8.82 -2.67
CA SER A 63 34.35 -9.36 -1.98
C SER A 63 33.76 -8.34 -1.01
N LEU A 64 34.59 -7.57 -0.28
CA LEU A 64 34.12 -6.52 0.62
C LEU A 64 33.30 -5.45 -0.13
N ALA A 65 33.82 -4.91 -1.23
CA ALA A 65 33.12 -3.92 -2.04
C ALA A 65 31.78 -4.46 -2.60
N ARG A 66 31.72 -5.75 -2.94
CA ARG A 66 30.50 -6.40 -3.43
C ARG A 66 29.45 -6.58 -2.32
N VAL A 67 29.88 -7.01 -1.13
CA VAL A 67 28.99 -7.08 0.05
C VAL A 67 28.46 -5.70 0.39
N GLU A 68 29.32 -4.69 0.44
CA GLU A 68 28.97 -3.31 0.80
C GLU A 68 27.88 -2.74 -0.10
N ASN A 69 28.05 -2.82 -1.43
CA ASN A 69 27.04 -2.34 -2.38
C ASN A 69 25.67 -3.06 -2.22
N ARG A 70 25.71 -4.39 -2.01
CA ARG A 70 24.49 -5.17 -1.77
C ARG A 70 23.84 -4.83 -0.43
N PHE A 71 24.64 -4.59 0.61
CA PHE A 71 24.17 -4.16 1.92
C PHE A 71 23.47 -2.81 1.85
N TYR A 72 24.07 -1.82 1.17
CA TYR A 72 23.44 -0.51 0.99
C TYR A 72 22.11 -0.61 0.25
N THR A 73 22.07 -1.42 -0.81
CA THR A 73 20.83 -1.66 -1.55
C THR A 73 19.77 -2.33 -0.66
N ALA A 74 20.15 -3.33 0.13
CA ALA A 74 19.24 -4.02 1.05
C ALA A 74 18.71 -3.10 2.17
N ILE A 75 19.58 -2.26 2.75
CA ILE A 75 19.18 -1.26 3.75
C ILE A 75 18.16 -0.29 3.16
N LEU A 76 18.40 0.23 1.96
CA LEU A 76 17.47 1.15 1.28
C LEU A 76 16.10 0.49 1.10
N VAL A 77 16.07 -0.74 0.58
CA VAL A 77 14.82 -1.49 0.39
C VAL A 77 14.07 -1.67 1.71
N ILE A 78 14.76 -2.04 2.79
CA ILE A 78 14.13 -2.23 4.10
C ILE A 78 13.55 -0.91 4.62
N ILE A 79 14.31 0.19 4.59
CA ILE A 79 13.84 1.49 5.08
C ILE A 79 12.64 1.98 4.27
N LEU A 80 12.67 1.84 2.95
CA LEU A 80 11.68 2.44 2.06
C LEU A 80 10.42 1.58 1.96
N ALA A 81 10.57 0.25 1.86
CA ALA A 81 9.48 -0.67 1.56
C ALA A 81 8.98 -1.50 2.74
N CYS A 82 9.78 -1.69 3.78
CA CYS A 82 9.42 -2.57 4.89
C CYS A 82 9.19 -1.81 6.19
N MET A 83 10.02 -0.81 6.50
CA MET A 83 9.92 -0.07 7.75
C MET A 83 8.66 0.81 7.77
N PRO A 84 7.79 0.64 8.77
CA PRO A 84 6.53 1.35 8.81
C PRO A 84 6.75 2.72 9.47
N LEU A 85 6.56 3.80 8.70
CA LEU A 85 6.90 5.16 9.13
C LEU A 85 5.67 6.08 9.26
N VAL A 86 4.56 5.74 8.61
CA VAL A 86 3.38 6.61 8.53
C VAL A 86 2.19 5.96 9.22
N ASN A 87 1.61 6.68 10.18
CA ASN A 87 0.39 6.24 10.85
C ASN A 87 -0.85 6.48 9.98
N VAL A 88 -1.70 5.46 9.90
CA VAL A 88 -2.97 5.46 9.18
C VAL A 88 -4.06 4.97 10.13
N SER A 89 -5.12 5.76 10.27
CA SER A 89 -6.36 5.40 10.95
C SER A 89 -7.55 5.65 10.02
N ILE A 90 -8.74 5.21 10.45
CA ILE A 90 -10.03 5.50 9.81
C ILE A 90 -10.13 7.01 9.46
N ASP A 91 -9.77 7.89 10.39
CA ASP A 91 -9.87 9.35 10.21
C ASP A 91 -8.92 9.92 9.14
N THR A 92 -7.82 9.21 8.87
CA THR A 92 -6.80 9.66 7.90
C THR A 92 -7.07 9.19 6.47
N ILE A 93 -7.94 8.19 6.30
CA ILE A 93 -8.31 7.67 4.97
C ILE A 93 -9.40 8.59 4.42
N GLN A 94 -9.24 9.03 3.17
CA GLN A 94 -10.23 9.85 2.49
C GLN A 94 -11.05 9.02 1.50
N PHE A 95 -12.37 9.14 1.62
CA PHE A 95 -13.31 8.55 0.69
C PHE A 95 -13.61 9.56 -0.43
N ASP A 96 -13.20 9.25 -1.67
CA ASP A 96 -13.41 10.11 -2.83
C ASP A 96 -14.71 9.73 -3.56
N ARG A 97 -15.60 10.72 -3.72
CA ARG A 97 -16.89 10.60 -4.42
C ARG A 97 -17.05 11.47 -5.65
N SER A 98 -16.01 12.20 -6.04
CA SER A 98 -16.03 13.12 -7.18
C SER A 98 -16.58 12.48 -8.46
N ARG A 99 -16.22 11.22 -8.74
CA ARG A 99 -16.72 10.47 -9.91
C ARG A 99 -18.15 9.98 -9.76
N SER A 100 -18.52 9.49 -8.60
CA SER A 100 -19.87 9.03 -8.28
C SER A 100 -20.89 10.17 -8.49
N ASP A 101 -20.54 11.37 -8.00
CA ASP A 101 -21.36 12.57 -8.16
C ASP A 101 -21.46 13.01 -9.63
N GLN A 102 -20.35 12.95 -10.38
CA GLN A 102 -20.33 13.28 -11.80
C GLN A 102 -21.22 12.34 -12.63
N CYS A 103 -21.26 11.06 -12.27
CA CYS A 103 -21.97 10.02 -13.02
C CYS A 103 -23.38 9.77 -12.49
N GLN A 104 -23.87 10.60 -11.55
CA GLN A 104 -25.18 10.49 -10.92
C GLN A 104 -25.41 9.09 -10.29
N TYR A 105 -24.33 8.44 -9.86
CA TYR A 105 -24.35 7.16 -9.18
C TYR A 105 -24.05 7.38 -7.71
N SER A 106 -25.04 7.19 -6.85
CA SER A 106 -24.89 7.43 -5.42
C SER A 106 -24.24 6.22 -4.73
N ILE A 107 -23.06 6.42 -4.16
CA ILE A 107 -22.41 5.45 -3.26
C ILE A 107 -22.62 5.93 -1.83
N PRO A 108 -23.18 5.10 -0.95
CA PRO A 108 -23.41 5.48 0.45
C PRO A 108 -22.10 5.77 1.17
N ASN A 109 -22.12 6.68 2.14
CA ASN A 109 -20.95 6.98 2.96
C ASN A 109 -20.57 5.74 3.77
N PRO A 110 -19.29 5.53 4.09
CA PRO A 110 -18.89 4.45 4.99
C PRO A 110 -19.67 4.43 6.32
N ALA A 111 -20.03 5.61 6.85
CA ALA A 111 -20.83 5.78 8.07
C ALA A 111 -22.35 5.54 7.87
N ASP A 112 -22.86 5.75 6.66
CA ASP A 112 -24.30 5.56 6.36
C ASP A 112 -24.62 4.11 5.94
N THR A 113 -23.63 3.21 6.03
CA THR A 113 -23.80 1.78 5.77
C THR A 113 -23.82 0.98 7.06
N GLY A 114 -24.49 -0.18 7.06
CA GLY A 114 -24.47 -1.13 8.18
C GLY A 114 -23.09 -1.74 8.49
N TRP A 115 -22.03 -1.36 7.76
CA TRP A 115 -20.67 -1.82 7.97
C TRP A 115 -19.98 -1.12 9.15
N GLU A 116 -20.41 0.08 9.54
CA GLU A 116 -19.87 0.78 10.71
C GLU A 116 -20.02 -0.08 11.99
N THR A 117 -21.18 -0.73 12.16
CA THR A 117 -21.43 -1.60 13.33
C THR A 117 -20.58 -2.88 13.28
N SER A 118 -20.38 -3.42 12.07
CA SER A 118 -19.59 -4.64 11.83
C SER A 118 -18.08 -4.42 12.02
N PHE A 119 -17.58 -3.20 11.74
CA PHE A 119 -16.18 -2.82 11.89
C PHE A 119 -15.92 -1.85 13.06
N SER A 120 -16.85 -1.77 14.02
CA SER A 120 -16.72 -0.94 15.23
C SER A 120 -15.45 -1.23 16.04
N THR A 121 -14.89 -2.44 15.95
CA THR A 121 -13.63 -2.85 16.58
C THR A 121 -12.39 -2.20 15.96
N LEU A 122 -12.48 -1.66 14.75
CA LEU A 122 -11.42 -0.88 14.12
C LEU A 122 -11.42 0.59 14.54
N ASN A 123 -12.50 1.07 15.16
CA ASN A 123 -12.59 2.45 15.61
C ASN A 123 -11.56 2.70 16.73
N GLY A 124 -10.68 3.69 16.54
CA GLY A 124 -9.57 3.98 17.46
C GLY A 124 -8.33 3.09 17.29
N LYS A 125 -8.28 2.20 16.28
CA LYS A 125 -7.04 1.51 15.90
C LYS A 125 -6.31 2.27 14.80
N SER A 126 -4.99 2.35 14.93
CA SER A 126 -4.08 2.87 13.91
C SER A 126 -3.12 1.79 13.47
N ALA A 127 -2.87 1.74 12.16
CA ALA A 127 -1.84 0.90 11.56
C ALA A 127 -0.70 1.78 11.05
N THR A 128 0.49 1.21 10.94
CA THR A 128 1.67 1.91 10.43
C THR A 128 2.05 1.36 9.06
N VAL A 129 2.26 2.25 8.09
CA VAL A 129 2.44 1.91 6.68
C VAL A 129 3.81 2.36 6.19
N PRO A 130 4.53 1.53 5.41
CA PRO A 130 5.78 1.94 4.78
C PRO A 130 5.55 2.91 3.62
N VAL A 131 6.52 3.81 3.40
CA VAL A 131 6.40 4.89 2.41
C VAL A 131 6.24 4.36 0.98
N TRP A 132 6.97 3.30 0.61
CA TRP A 132 6.82 2.66 -0.71
C TRP A 132 5.38 2.28 -1.00
N TRP A 133 4.71 1.67 -0.02
CA TRP A 133 3.38 1.14 -0.23
C TRP A 133 2.31 2.24 -0.25
N LEU A 134 2.53 3.36 0.43
CA LEU A 134 1.70 4.55 0.22
C LEU A 134 1.78 5.04 -1.22
N PHE A 135 2.98 5.07 -1.79
CA PHE A 135 3.18 5.42 -3.19
C PHE A 135 2.50 4.42 -4.13
N VAL A 136 2.71 3.12 -3.92
CA VAL A 136 2.07 2.06 -4.73
C VAL A 136 0.54 2.15 -4.64
N HIS A 137 -0.01 2.36 -3.44
CA HIS A 137 -1.45 2.55 -3.25
C HIS A 137 -1.95 3.76 -4.03
N ALA A 138 -1.32 4.92 -3.86
CA ALA A 138 -1.72 6.14 -4.57
C ALA A 138 -1.65 5.96 -6.09
N MET A 139 -0.59 5.34 -6.61
CA MET A 139 -0.43 5.07 -8.04
C MET A 139 -1.47 4.07 -8.56
N SER A 140 -1.76 3.00 -7.79
CA SER A 140 -2.80 2.03 -8.13
C SER A 140 -4.18 2.68 -8.18
N LYS A 141 -4.52 3.50 -7.17
CA LYS A 141 -5.77 4.25 -7.13
C LYS A 141 -5.88 5.25 -8.28
N ALA A 142 -4.80 5.95 -8.60
CA ALA A 142 -4.77 6.87 -9.74
C ALA A 142 -5.01 6.14 -11.07
N ALA A 143 -4.38 4.98 -11.28
CA ALA A 143 -4.59 4.17 -12.48
C ALA A 143 -6.03 3.66 -12.61
N THR A 144 -6.62 3.17 -11.52
CA THR A 144 -8.01 2.73 -11.50
C THR A 144 -8.97 3.90 -11.71
N ALA A 145 -8.75 5.03 -11.04
CA ALA A 145 -9.56 6.23 -11.19
C ALA A 145 -9.49 6.79 -12.63
N ALA A 146 -8.31 6.80 -13.25
CA ALA A 146 -8.13 7.21 -14.64
C ALA A 146 -8.87 6.29 -15.62
N SER A 147 -8.86 4.97 -15.35
CA SER A 147 -9.57 3.97 -16.16
C SER A 147 -11.08 4.12 -16.05
N VAL A 148 -11.61 4.33 -14.83
CA VAL A 148 -13.05 4.59 -14.60
C VAL A 148 -13.45 5.94 -15.21
N ALA A 149 -12.58 6.95 -15.14
CA ALA A 149 -12.83 8.27 -15.74
C ALA A 149 -12.97 8.25 -17.27
N ALA A 150 -12.43 7.24 -17.95
CA ALA A 150 -12.57 7.06 -19.39
C ALA A 150 -13.95 6.50 -19.79
N ILE A 151 -14.70 5.92 -18.84
CA ILE A 151 -16.06 5.46 -19.08
C ILE A 151 -16.97 6.68 -19.19
N PRO A 152 -17.67 6.88 -20.32
CA PRO A 152 -18.56 8.02 -20.48
C PRO A 152 -19.75 7.87 -19.55
N CYS A 153 -19.90 8.82 -18.63
CA CYS A 153 -21.07 8.93 -17.79
C CYS A 153 -22.14 9.70 -18.56
N GLY A 154 -23.11 8.96 -19.11
CA GLY A 154 -24.29 9.55 -19.73
C GLY A 154 -25.26 10.01 -18.64
N VAL A 155 -25.84 11.20 -18.80
CA VAL A 155 -27.08 11.53 -18.09
C VAL A 155 -28.16 10.59 -18.60
N ASP A 156 -28.89 9.93 -17.71
CA ASP A 156 -30.04 9.13 -18.13
C ASP A 156 -31.14 10.10 -18.60
N LEU A 157 -31.21 10.31 -19.91
CA LEU A 157 -32.22 11.15 -20.55
C LEU A 157 -33.64 10.67 -20.22
N GLN A 158 -33.84 9.38 -19.90
CA GLN A 158 -35.14 8.89 -19.45
C GLN A 158 -35.48 9.37 -18.05
N GLN A 159 -34.51 9.38 -17.13
CA GLN A 159 -34.68 9.91 -15.79
C GLN A 159 -34.94 11.43 -15.82
N VAL A 160 -34.17 12.18 -16.61
CA VAL A 160 -34.42 13.62 -16.83
C VAL A 160 -35.82 13.86 -17.40
N ARG A 161 -36.28 13.02 -18.32
CA ARG A 161 -37.65 13.10 -18.88
C ARG A 161 -38.72 12.80 -17.82
N MET A 162 -38.49 11.83 -16.94
CA MET A 162 -39.40 11.52 -15.84
C MET A 162 -39.48 12.66 -14.82
N ASP A 163 -38.34 13.29 -14.48
CA ASP A 163 -38.30 14.43 -13.55
C ASP A 163 -38.99 15.67 -14.12
N VAL A 164 -38.77 15.97 -15.41
CA VAL A 164 -39.48 17.06 -16.11
C VAL A 164 -41.00 16.80 -16.16
N ASN A 165 -41.43 15.56 -16.40
CA ASN A 165 -42.85 15.21 -16.38
C ASN A 165 -43.46 15.28 -14.97
N LYS A 166 -42.67 15.02 -13.92
CA LYS A 166 -43.11 15.15 -12.52
C LYS A 166 -43.22 16.60 -12.05
N ALA A 167 -42.41 17.49 -12.62
CA ALA A 167 -42.39 18.92 -12.30
C ALA A 167 -43.48 19.73 -13.01
N ARG A 168 -44.21 19.12 -13.95
CA ARG A 168 -45.33 19.72 -14.71
C ARG A 168 -46.67 19.25 -14.15
#